data_AF-A0A4R7ZG75-F1
#
_entry.id   AF-A0A4R7ZG75-F1
#
_cell.length_a   1.000
_cell.length_b   1.000
_cell.length_c   1.000
_cell.angle_alpha   90.00
_cell.angle_beta   90.00
_cell.angle_gamma   90.00
#
_symmetry.space_group_name_H-M   'P 1'
#
loop_
_entity.id
_entity.type
_entity.pdbx_description
1 polymer ?
#
loop_
_entity_poly.entity_id
_entity_poly.type
_entity_poly.pdbx_seq_one_letter_code
_entity_poly.pdbx_strand_id
1 'polypeptide(L)'
;MIETKLTDLLERTADQTPVGPPPLGAVRTGAVRRRRHRRTAVLSAAAAVAVVIAGTTVLTSHRPTVTSPAPAPVATRLVGLGHAAIAVPKSWGTNQSSCGTPMKDTVLIEDPSAGQYCMAYRPEGVDSVMLGRGGPEPRLRTDEDITIGGVPAVHRQTTCTTGTNKVRICSGEVRFHDFWFRAESSTSAAEVDRLLSRIVILPDQVGVPGYQSMPTVLSGTVYAGVLEQMGLKVIFRPTKNPNYLPGQVLGVSPAPGTMVALGAAVTVTVVK
;
A
#
# COMPACT_ATOMS: atom_id res chain seq x y z
N MET A 1 33.68 22.06 27.33
CA MET A 1 34.41 22.68 26.20
C MET A 1 34.91 21.65 25.16
N ILE A 2 34.23 20.51 25.01
CA ILE A 2 34.59 19.41 24.10
C ILE A 2 33.49 19.17 23.04
N GLU A 3 32.23 19.49 23.35
CA GLU A 3 31.09 19.29 22.43
C GLU A 3 31.12 20.18 21.18
N THR A 4 31.56 21.45 21.30
CA THR A 4 31.63 22.37 20.15
C THR A 4 32.61 21.93 19.07
N LYS A 5 33.59 21.08 19.38
CA LYS A 5 34.52 20.52 18.38
C LYS A 5 33.94 19.35 17.59
N LEU A 6 32.91 18.68 18.09
CA LEU A 6 32.30 17.53 17.40
C LEU A 6 31.33 17.98 16.31
N THR A 7 30.56 19.05 16.58
CA THR A 7 29.60 19.62 15.62
C THR A 7 30.33 20.24 14.42
N ASP A 8 31.43 20.96 14.67
CA ASP A 8 32.28 21.57 13.63
C ASP A 8 32.95 20.53 12.71
N LEU A 9 33.24 19.33 13.22
CA LEU A 9 33.81 18.24 12.44
C LEU A 9 32.77 17.53 11.57
N LEU A 10 31.51 17.46 12.02
CA LEU A 10 30.43 16.85 11.22
C LEU A 10 29.99 17.76 10.07
N GLU A 11 29.93 19.07 10.30
CA GLU A 11 29.54 20.04 9.28
C GLU A 11 30.58 20.14 8.14
N ARG A 12 31.88 20.05 8.48
CA ARG A 12 32.96 20.07 7.48
C ARG A 12 33.05 18.80 6.61
N THR A 13 32.35 17.72 6.99
CA THR A 13 32.34 16.47 6.20
C THR A 13 31.20 16.40 5.20
N ALA A 14 30.15 17.22 5.37
CA ALA A 14 29.00 17.27 4.45
C ALA A 14 29.32 18.02 3.14
N ASP A 15 30.22 19.02 3.19
CA ASP A 15 30.59 19.84 2.04
C ASP A 15 31.64 19.18 1.10
N GLN A 16 32.18 18.01 1.45
CA GLN A 16 33.21 17.32 0.65
C GLN A 16 32.71 16.10 -0.12
N THR A 17 31.40 15.88 -0.22
CA THR A 17 30.84 14.86 -1.11
C THR A 17 30.45 15.45 -2.47
N PRO A 18 31.30 15.32 -3.51
CA PRO A 18 30.89 15.65 -4.87
C PRO A 18 29.77 14.69 -5.30
N VAL A 19 28.53 15.20 -5.33
CA VAL A 19 27.38 14.50 -5.89
C VAL A 19 27.48 14.55 -7.41
N GLY A 20 27.98 13.47 -8.01
CA GLY A 20 27.95 13.30 -9.46
C GLY A 20 26.52 13.19 -9.99
N PRO A 21 26.25 13.62 -11.23
CA PRO A 21 24.91 13.54 -11.81
C PRO A 21 24.42 12.08 -11.88
N PRO A 22 23.12 11.85 -11.67
CA PRO A 22 22.55 10.49 -11.66
C PRO A 22 22.76 9.80 -13.01
N PRO A 23 23.11 8.50 -13.04
CA PRO A 23 23.39 7.78 -14.28
C PRO A 23 22.07 7.41 -14.98
N LEU A 24 21.47 8.37 -15.69
CA LEU A 24 20.29 8.14 -16.54
C LEU A 24 20.60 7.33 -17.83
N GLY A 25 21.88 7.01 -18.09
CA GLY A 25 22.31 6.25 -19.27
C GLY A 25 22.05 4.73 -19.20
N ALA A 26 21.96 4.15 -18.01
CA ALA A 26 21.87 2.68 -17.86
C ALA A 26 20.44 2.13 -18.04
N VAL A 27 19.41 2.97 -18.00
CA VAL A 27 18.00 2.53 -18.09
C VAL A 27 17.48 2.47 -19.54
N ARG A 28 18.14 3.15 -20.50
CA ARG A 28 17.69 3.19 -21.91
C ARG A 28 18.21 2.06 -22.81
N THR A 29 19.24 1.31 -22.41
CA THR A 29 19.86 0.27 -23.26
C THR A 29 19.27 -1.13 -23.08
N GLY A 30 18.47 -1.38 -22.04
CA GLY A 30 17.81 -2.68 -21.80
C GLY A 30 16.57 -2.98 -22.66
N ALA A 31 15.90 -1.93 -23.17
CA ALA A 31 14.61 -2.08 -23.86
C ALA A 31 14.72 -2.48 -25.35
N VAL A 32 15.88 -2.26 -25.98
CA VAL A 32 16.08 -2.54 -27.42
C VAL A 32 16.52 -3.99 -27.68
N ARG A 33 17.18 -4.64 -26.71
CA ARG A 33 17.72 -6.01 -26.90
C ARG A 33 16.66 -7.11 -26.80
N ARG A 34 15.55 -6.88 -26.08
CA ARG A 34 14.52 -7.90 -25.82
C ARG A 34 13.57 -8.15 -27.01
N ARG A 35 13.51 -7.25 -28.00
CA ARG A 35 12.63 -7.41 -29.17
C ARG A 35 13.23 -8.22 -30.33
N ARG A 36 14.56 -8.42 -30.37
CA ARG A 36 15.23 -9.17 -31.45
C ARG A 36 15.38 -10.67 -31.23
N HIS A 37 15.16 -11.18 -30.01
CA HIS A 37 15.36 -12.59 -29.66
C HIS A 37 14.14 -13.50 -29.86
N ARG A 38 13.04 -13.03 -30.48
CA ARG A 38 11.83 -13.85 -30.72
C ARG A 38 11.77 -14.57 -32.08
N ARG A 39 12.89 -14.69 -32.79
CA ARG A 39 12.97 -15.55 -33.98
C ARG A 39 14.32 -16.27 -33.98
N THR A 40 14.28 -17.60 -34.06
CA THR A 40 15.35 -18.61 -34.27
C THR A 40 16.00 -19.31 -33.06
N ALA A 41 16.08 -20.66 -33.22
CA ALA A 41 16.82 -21.73 -32.51
C ALA A 41 16.33 -22.12 -31.10
N VAL A 42 15.83 -23.32 -30.78
CA VAL A 42 16.18 -24.74 -31.12
C VAL A 42 17.56 -25.19 -30.60
N LEU A 43 17.49 -26.14 -29.66
CA LEU A 43 18.45 -27.17 -29.21
C LEU A 43 19.64 -26.82 -28.28
N SER A 44 19.75 -27.73 -27.30
CA SER A 44 20.95 -28.37 -26.73
C SER A 44 21.56 -27.87 -25.41
N ALA A 45 21.79 -28.87 -24.55
CA ALA A 45 22.42 -28.84 -23.24
C ALA A 45 23.94 -28.99 -23.34
N ALA A 46 24.69 -28.43 -22.39
CA ALA A 46 25.97 -28.96 -21.89
C ALA A 46 26.45 -28.17 -20.68
N ALA A 47 26.92 -28.88 -19.66
CA ALA A 47 27.70 -28.34 -18.54
C ALA A 47 29.14 -28.05 -18.98
N ALA A 48 29.77 -27.04 -18.39
CA ALA A 48 31.23 -26.90 -18.40
C ALA A 48 31.70 -26.17 -17.12
N VAL A 49 32.54 -26.88 -16.37
CA VAL A 49 33.40 -26.38 -15.29
C VAL A 49 34.75 -26.01 -15.91
N ALA A 50 35.29 -24.84 -15.58
CA ALA A 50 36.72 -24.49 -15.69
C ALA A 50 36.96 -23.24 -14.80
N VAL A 51 37.60 -23.37 -13.63
CA VAL A 51 39.06 -23.33 -13.34
C VAL A 51 39.69 -21.92 -13.52
N VAL A 52 40.25 -21.48 -12.39
CA VAL A 52 40.96 -20.25 -12.02
C VAL A 52 42.25 -20.03 -12.83
N ILE A 53 42.59 -18.77 -13.16
CA ILE A 53 43.97 -18.21 -13.12
C ILE A 53 43.96 -16.72 -12.73
N ALA A 54 44.93 -16.38 -11.86
CA ALA A 54 45.51 -15.10 -11.41
C ALA A 54 45.52 -13.95 -12.45
N GLY A 55 45.63 -12.66 -12.13
CA GLY A 55 46.14 -11.96 -10.95
C GLY A 55 47.00 -10.80 -11.46
N THR A 56 46.62 -9.55 -11.17
CA THR A 56 47.49 -8.37 -11.29
C THR A 56 47.16 -7.40 -10.17
N THR A 57 48.12 -7.20 -9.29
CA THR A 57 48.13 -6.24 -8.21
C THR A 57 48.29 -4.82 -8.78
N VAL A 58 47.27 -3.98 -8.59
CA VAL A 58 47.44 -2.53 -8.62
C VAL A 58 47.01 -1.99 -7.26
N LEU A 59 48.00 -1.49 -6.51
CA LEU A 59 47.83 -0.82 -5.24
C LEU A 59 46.94 0.40 -5.41
N THR A 60 45.67 0.27 -5.01
CA THR A 60 44.80 1.40 -4.72
C THR A 60 44.14 1.14 -3.38
N SER A 61 44.35 2.05 -2.43
CA SER A 61 43.76 2.02 -1.09
C SER A 61 42.24 1.91 -1.15
N HIS A 62 41.72 0.69 -1.15
CA HIS A 62 40.30 0.42 -0.98
C HIS A 62 40.02 0.32 0.52
N ARG A 63 39.45 1.41 1.09
CA ARG A 63 38.63 1.25 2.29
C ARG A 63 37.54 0.24 1.94
N PRO A 64 37.34 -0.84 2.70
CA PRO A 64 36.19 -1.70 2.48
C PRO A 64 34.94 -0.89 2.76
N THR A 65 34.24 -0.47 1.70
CA THR A 65 32.86 -0.04 1.81
C THR A 65 32.10 -1.25 2.33
N VAL A 66 31.76 -1.23 3.61
CA VAL A 66 30.75 -2.11 4.18
C VAL A 66 29.48 -1.79 3.42
N THR A 67 29.25 -2.55 2.35
CA THR A 67 27.98 -2.53 1.63
C THR A 67 27.02 -3.19 2.60
N SER A 68 26.40 -2.37 3.47
CA SER A 68 25.31 -2.83 4.31
C SER A 68 24.32 -3.51 3.36
N PRO A 69 24.00 -4.80 3.55
CA PRO A 69 23.05 -5.47 2.66
C PRO A 69 21.78 -4.63 2.65
N ALA A 70 21.33 -4.27 1.45
CA ALA A 70 20.07 -3.58 1.29
C ALA A 70 19.00 -4.42 2.01
N PRO A 71 18.17 -3.81 2.87
CA PRO A 71 17.16 -4.56 3.59
C PRO A 71 16.31 -5.34 2.59
N ALA A 72 16.11 -6.63 2.87
CA ALA A 72 15.37 -7.51 1.99
C ALA A 72 13.98 -6.89 1.70
N PRO A 73 13.49 -7.00 0.45
CA PRO A 73 12.18 -6.46 0.12
C PRO A 73 11.11 -7.09 1.03
N VAL A 74 10.40 -6.25 1.78
CA VAL A 74 9.31 -6.69 2.65
C VAL A 74 8.24 -7.30 1.76
N ALA A 75 7.85 -8.54 2.05
CA ALA A 75 6.75 -9.18 1.32
C ALA A 75 5.48 -8.34 1.47
N THR A 76 4.83 -7.99 0.36
CA THR A 76 3.62 -7.16 0.35
C THR A 76 2.37 -7.91 -0.11
N ARG A 77 1.21 -7.41 0.27
CA ARG A 77 -0.10 -7.76 -0.29
C ARG A 77 -0.81 -6.50 -0.79
N LEU A 78 -1.63 -6.66 -1.83
CA LEU A 78 -2.45 -5.58 -2.36
C LEU A 78 -3.79 -5.53 -1.64
N VAL A 79 -4.22 -4.33 -1.26
CA VAL A 79 -5.57 -4.06 -0.76
C VAL A 79 -6.13 -2.89 -1.55
N GLY A 80 -7.37 -2.98 -2.02
CA GLY A 80 -7.87 -1.96 -2.93
C GLY A 80 -9.37 -1.73 -2.91
N LEU A 81 -9.75 -0.69 -3.63
CA LEU A 81 -11.11 -0.23 -3.81
C LEU A 81 -11.25 0.21 -5.27
N GLY A 82 -12.22 -0.39 -5.97
CA GLY A 82 -12.28 -0.26 -7.43
C GLY A 82 -11.00 -0.83 -8.07
N HIS A 83 -10.48 -0.16 -9.09
CA HIS A 83 -9.26 -0.57 -9.80
C HIS A 83 -7.96 -0.10 -9.13
N ALA A 84 -8.02 0.65 -8.03
CA ALA A 84 -6.84 1.09 -7.32
C ALA A 84 -6.53 0.18 -6.15
N ALA A 85 -5.25 -0.02 -5.87
CA ALA A 85 -4.78 -0.79 -4.73
C ALA A 85 -3.56 -0.12 -4.09
N ILE A 86 -3.33 -0.38 -2.81
CA ILE A 86 -2.13 -0.01 -2.08
C ILE A 86 -1.40 -1.26 -1.62
N ALA A 87 -0.08 -1.30 -1.82
CA ALA A 87 0.75 -2.40 -1.36
C ALA A 87 1.16 -2.20 0.11
N VAL A 88 0.67 -3.06 0.99
CA VAL A 88 0.97 -3.07 2.43
C VAL A 88 1.81 -4.29 2.78
N PRO A 89 2.61 -4.26 3.87
CA PRO A 89 3.31 -5.46 4.34
C PRO A 89 2.35 -6.63 4.55
N LYS A 90 2.76 -7.83 4.13
CA LYS A 90 1.95 -9.05 4.24
C LYS A 90 1.66 -9.43 5.69
N SER A 91 2.50 -8.99 6.63
CA SER A 91 2.32 -9.18 8.07
C SER A 91 1.18 -8.34 8.67
N TRP A 92 0.74 -7.28 7.99
CA TRP A 92 -0.32 -6.41 8.50
C TRP A 92 -1.67 -7.13 8.48
N GLY A 93 -2.35 -7.14 9.63
CA GLY A 93 -3.72 -7.61 9.73
C GLY A 93 -4.73 -6.63 9.13
N THR A 94 -6.00 -7.01 9.11
CA THR A 94 -7.12 -6.13 8.78
C THR A 94 -7.93 -5.85 10.04
N ASN A 95 -8.29 -4.59 10.28
CA ASN A 95 -9.09 -4.11 11.43
C ASN A 95 -8.52 -4.56 12.79
N GLN A 96 -7.19 -4.49 12.98
CA GLN A 96 -6.56 -4.69 14.29
C GLN A 96 -6.59 -3.41 15.12
N SER A 97 -7.81 -2.99 15.43
CA SER A 97 -8.14 -1.73 16.08
C SER A 97 -8.97 -1.96 17.34
N SER A 98 -9.00 -0.93 18.18
CA SER A 98 -9.92 -0.81 19.30
C SER A 98 -10.61 0.54 19.16
N CYS A 99 -11.94 0.53 19.09
CA CYS A 99 -12.74 1.74 18.95
C CYS A 99 -12.35 2.61 17.73
N GLY A 100 -12.04 1.96 16.60
CA GLY A 100 -11.58 2.62 15.37
C GLY A 100 -10.11 3.02 15.39
N THR A 101 -9.45 2.98 16.54
CA THR A 101 -8.04 3.35 16.67
C THR A 101 -7.17 2.12 16.41
N PRO A 102 -6.23 2.15 15.45
CA PRO A 102 -5.25 1.09 15.24
C PRO A 102 -4.41 0.79 16.48
N MET A 103 -4.41 -0.48 16.90
CA MET A 103 -3.61 -0.97 18.03
C MET A 103 -2.35 -1.69 17.57
N LYS A 104 -2.30 -2.06 16.28
CA LYS A 104 -1.20 -2.69 15.58
C LYS A 104 -1.21 -2.23 14.13
N ASP A 105 -0.08 -2.44 13.48
CA ASP A 105 0.07 -2.34 12.03
C ASP A 105 -1.07 -3.02 11.27
N THR A 106 -1.94 -2.21 10.64
CA THR A 106 -3.19 -2.74 10.11
C THR A 106 -3.77 -1.94 8.94
N VAL A 107 -4.56 -2.63 8.12
CA VAL A 107 -5.43 -2.00 7.15
C VAL A 107 -6.85 -1.90 7.74
N LEU A 108 -7.41 -0.70 7.74
CA LEU A 108 -8.78 -0.42 8.16
C LEU A 108 -9.71 -0.45 6.93
N ILE A 109 -10.64 -1.39 6.93
CA ILE A 109 -11.63 -1.61 5.87
C ILE A 109 -12.96 -1.87 6.54
N GLU A 110 -13.87 -0.89 6.48
CA GLU A 110 -15.17 -0.96 7.15
C GLU A 110 -15.05 -1.47 8.60
N ASP A 111 -14.11 -0.90 9.35
CA ASP A 111 -13.80 -1.36 10.70
C ASP A 111 -15.03 -1.23 11.62
N PRO A 112 -15.61 -2.34 12.09
CA PRO A 112 -16.82 -2.29 12.93
C PRO A 112 -16.55 -1.65 14.29
N SER A 113 -15.28 -1.61 14.74
CA SER A 113 -14.92 -0.95 15.99
C SER A 113 -14.97 0.58 15.87
N ALA A 114 -14.94 1.15 14.65
CA ALA A 114 -14.98 2.61 14.46
C ALA A 114 -16.30 3.25 14.95
N GLY A 115 -17.38 2.46 15.07
CA GLY A 115 -18.64 2.91 15.68
C GLY A 115 -18.66 2.87 17.21
N GLN A 116 -17.60 2.37 17.86
CA GLN A 116 -17.51 2.25 19.32
C GLN A 116 -16.84 3.52 19.89
N TYR A 117 -17.59 4.34 20.61
CA TYR A 117 -17.11 5.59 21.19
C TYR A 117 -16.39 5.36 22.54
N CYS A 118 -15.23 4.69 22.54
CA CYS A 118 -14.51 4.37 23.78
C CYS A 118 -13.16 5.10 23.97
N MET A 119 -12.83 6.10 23.14
CA MET A 119 -11.62 6.93 23.25
C MET A 119 -10.31 6.12 23.41
N ALA A 120 -10.10 5.11 22.58
CA ALA A 120 -8.86 4.33 22.60
C ALA A 120 -7.69 5.14 22.03
N TYR A 121 -6.56 5.14 22.75
CA TYR A 121 -5.34 5.84 22.35
C TYR A 121 -4.46 4.97 21.44
N ARG A 122 -3.96 5.54 20.34
CA ARG A 122 -3.03 4.85 19.43
C ARG A 122 -1.69 4.64 20.13
N PRO A 123 -1.12 3.42 20.14
CA PRO A 123 0.23 3.17 20.62
C PRO A 123 1.31 3.82 19.74
N GLU A 124 2.50 4.04 20.29
CA GLU A 124 3.69 4.38 19.49
C GLU A 124 4.09 3.20 18.59
N GLY A 125 4.70 3.50 17.44
CA GLY A 125 5.19 2.47 16.53
C GLY A 125 4.11 1.74 15.72
N VAL A 126 2.91 2.34 15.58
CA VAL A 126 1.78 1.75 14.86
C VAL A 126 1.50 2.55 13.60
N ASP A 127 1.55 1.87 12.46
CA ASP A 127 1.19 2.42 11.17
C ASP A 127 -0.13 1.82 10.68
N SER A 128 -0.86 2.55 9.85
CA SER A 128 -2.13 2.06 9.34
C SER A 128 -2.49 2.67 8.00
N VAL A 129 -3.26 1.91 7.23
CA VAL A 129 -3.84 2.37 5.97
C VAL A 129 -5.34 2.18 6.07
N MET A 130 -6.10 3.23 5.77
CA MET A 130 -7.54 3.21 5.74
C MET A 130 -8.04 3.43 4.32
N LEU A 131 -9.05 2.65 3.94
CA LEU A 131 -9.74 2.77 2.66
C LEU A 131 -11.15 3.26 2.93
N GLY A 132 -11.58 4.29 2.21
CA GLY A 132 -12.94 4.80 2.33
C GLY A 132 -13.56 5.19 1.00
N ARG A 133 -14.88 5.20 1.00
CA ARG A 133 -15.72 5.74 -0.08
C ARG A 133 -16.18 7.13 0.29
N GLY A 134 -16.47 7.95 -0.72
CA GLY A 134 -17.02 9.27 -0.52
C GLY A 134 -16.56 10.23 -1.59
N GLY A 135 -17.44 11.16 -1.94
CA GLY A 135 -17.19 12.20 -2.93
C GLY A 135 -16.17 13.24 -2.45
N PRO A 136 -15.93 14.29 -3.26
CA PRO A 136 -14.91 15.26 -2.97
C PRO A 136 -15.20 16.00 -1.66
N GLU A 137 -14.29 15.89 -0.69
CA GLU A 137 -14.19 16.88 0.39
C GLU A 137 -13.79 18.23 -0.20
N PRO A 138 -14.03 19.36 0.50
CA PRO A 138 -13.50 20.65 0.09
C PRO A 138 -11.98 20.54 -0.11
N ARG A 139 -11.51 20.93 -1.30
CA ARG A 139 -10.08 21.01 -1.58
C ARG A 139 -9.42 21.95 -0.58
N LEU A 140 -8.36 21.49 0.07
CA LEU A 140 -7.51 22.35 0.87
C LEU A 140 -6.51 23.05 -0.05
N ARG A 141 -5.99 24.21 0.38
CA ARG A 141 -4.94 24.92 -0.37
C ARG A 141 -3.65 24.13 -0.52
N THR A 142 -3.43 23.15 0.35
CA THR A 142 -2.25 22.27 0.40
C THR A 142 -2.44 20.99 -0.41
N ASP A 143 -3.56 20.85 -1.11
CA ASP A 143 -3.84 19.68 -1.94
C ASP A 143 -3.11 19.80 -3.29
N GLU A 144 -2.43 18.73 -3.68
CA GLU A 144 -1.67 18.64 -4.94
C GLU A 144 -2.40 17.72 -5.92
N ASP A 145 -2.58 18.18 -7.16
CA ASP A 145 -3.06 17.31 -8.23
C ASP A 145 -1.94 16.38 -8.69
N ILE A 146 -2.22 15.08 -8.66
CA ILE A 146 -1.29 14.02 -9.06
C ILE A 146 -1.95 13.08 -10.06
N THR A 147 -1.14 12.22 -10.68
CA THR A 147 -1.63 11.15 -11.57
C THR A 147 -0.98 9.84 -11.18
N ILE A 148 -1.79 8.82 -10.94
CA ILE A 148 -1.33 7.47 -10.61
C ILE A 148 -1.85 6.53 -11.69
N GLY A 149 -0.97 5.86 -12.42
CA GLY A 149 -1.37 4.93 -13.48
C GLY A 149 -2.30 5.55 -14.55
N GLY A 150 -2.16 6.85 -14.82
CA GLY A 150 -3.02 7.58 -15.77
C GLY A 150 -4.37 8.04 -15.18
N VAL A 151 -4.66 7.72 -13.92
CA VAL A 151 -5.89 8.15 -13.23
C VAL A 151 -5.59 9.42 -12.41
N PRO A 152 -6.36 10.50 -12.60
CA PRO A 152 -6.25 11.70 -11.78
C PRO A 152 -6.57 11.42 -10.32
N ALA A 153 -5.76 11.97 -9.42
CA ALA A 153 -5.96 11.91 -7.98
C ALA A 153 -5.48 13.21 -7.33
N VAL A 154 -5.87 13.41 -6.08
CA VAL A 154 -5.43 14.53 -5.24
C VAL A 154 -4.63 13.96 -4.09
N HIS A 155 -3.41 14.46 -3.90
CA HIS A 155 -2.59 14.19 -2.73
C HIS A 155 -2.77 15.29 -1.70
N ARG A 156 -3.25 14.92 -0.51
CA ARG A 156 -3.30 15.81 0.64
C ARG A 156 -2.00 15.65 1.42
N GLN A 157 -1.25 16.74 1.53
CA GLN A 157 0.05 16.78 2.18
C GLN A 157 0.03 16.15 3.58
N THR A 158 1.07 15.38 3.90
CA THR A 158 1.24 14.79 5.22
C THR A 158 1.38 15.87 6.29
N THR A 159 0.54 15.80 7.31
CA THR A 159 0.59 16.67 8.49
C THR A 159 0.78 15.83 9.74
N CYS A 160 1.33 16.40 10.80
CA CYS A 160 1.50 15.70 12.06
C CYS A 160 0.89 16.49 13.21
N THR A 161 0.18 15.80 14.08
CA THR A 161 -0.39 16.35 15.30
C THR A 161 0.02 15.49 16.48
N THR A 162 0.15 16.11 17.66
CA THR A 162 0.42 15.39 18.90
C THR A 162 -0.88 15.29 19.68
N GLY A 163 -1.35 14.06 19.93
CA GLY A 163 -2.56 13.81 20.69
C GLY A 163 -2.40 14.09 22.18
N THR A 164 -3.50 14.03 22.92
CA THR A 164 -3.52 14.19 24.38
C THR A 164 -2.69 13.12 25.11
N ASN A 165 -2.53 11.94 24.50
CA ASN A 165 -1.65 10.86 24.96
C ASN A 165 -0.16 11.09 24.63
N LYS A 166 0.22 12.26 24.13
CA LYS A 166 1.58 12.63 23.71
C LYS A 166 2.17 11.82 22.55
N VAL A 167 1.38 10.93 21.94
CA VAL A 167 1.79 10.23 20.72
C VAL A 167 1.61 11.18 19.55
N ARG A 168 2.70 11.41 18.82
CA ARG A 168 2.66 12.14 17.54
C ARG A 168 2.11 11.22 16.47
N ILE A 169 1.09 11.68 15.76
CA ILE A 169 0.47 10.96 14.65
C ILE A 169 0.62 11.83 13.41
N CYS A 170 1.24 11.27 12.38
CA CYS A 170 1.28 11.87 11.06
C CYS A 170 0.22 11.22 10.17
N SER A 171 -0.47 12.00 9.36
CA SER A 171 -1.49 11.52 8.43
C SER A 171 -1.42 12.24 7.10
N GLY A 172 -1.70 11.49 6.04
CA GLY A 172 -1.71 11.95 4.66
C GLY A 172 -2.70 11.12 3.85
N GLU A 173 -3.09 11.59 2.68
CA GLU A 173 -4.17 10.96 1.93
C GLU A 173 -4.02 11.13 0.42
N VAL A 174 -4.40 10.09 -0.32
CA VAL A 174 -4.57 10.14 -1.77
C VAL A 174 -6.04 9.88 -2.08
N ARG A 175 -6.69 10.84 -2.72
CA ARG A 175 -8.11 10.81 -3.06
C ARG A 175 -8.31 10.71 -4.57
N PHE A 176 -9.13 9.77 -4.98
CA PHE A 176 -9.70 9.65 -6.32
C PHE A 176 -11.11 10.24 -6.33
N HIS A 177 -11.81 10.18 -7.46
CA HIS A 177 -13.15 10.77 -7.58
C HIS A 177 -14.14 10.28 -6.51
N ASP A 178 -14.20 8.96 -6.28
CA ASP A 178 -15.24 8.32 -5.45
C ASP A 178 -14.70 7.64 -4.17
N PHE A 179 -13.39 7.64 -3.98
CA PHE A 179 -12.73 6.90 -2.90
C PHE A 179 -11.36 7.48 -2.56
N TRP A 180 -10.81 7.05 -1.43
CA TRP A 180 -9.52 7.53 -0.94
C TRP A 180 -8.75 6.46 -0.19
N PHE A 181 -7.43 6.65 -0.13
CA PHE A 181 -6.51 5.94 0.74
C PHE A 181 -5.90 6.94 1.71
N ARG A 182 -6.04 6.70 3.01
CA ARG A 182 -5.38 7.48 4.06
C ARG A 182 -4.32 6.62 4.72
N ALA A 183 -3.12 7.14 4.83
CA ALA A 183 -2.08 6.53 5.64
C ALA A 183 -1.93 7.34 6.93
N GLU A 184 -1.75 6.64 8.04
CA GLU A 184 -1.44 7.25 9.33
C GLU A 184 -0.29 6.49 9.97
N SER A 185 0.60 7.22 10.63
CA SER A 185 1.81 6.68 11.24
C SER A 185 2.08 7.37 12.57
N SER A 186 2.32 6.58 13.62
CA SER A 186 2.92 7.11 14.86
C SER A 186 4.46 7.03 14.86
N THR A 187 5.09 6.58 13.76
CA THR A 187 6.56 6.56 13.61
C THR A 187 7.08 7.82 12.93
N SER A 188 6.59 8.19 11.75
CA SER A 188 7.09 9.37 11.03
C SER A 188 6.20 9.85 9.89
N ALA A 189 6.39 11.10 9.46
CA ALA A 189 5.78 11.61 8.22
C ALA A 189 6.31 10.89 6.96
N ALA A 190 7.60 10.56 6.94
CA ALA A 190 8.21 9.84 5.82
C ALA A 190 7.59 8.45 5.61
N GLU A 191 7.11 7.81 6.68
CA GLU A 191 6.40 6.54 6.59
C GLU A 191 5.04 6.67 5.91
N VAL A 192 4.29 7.74 6.22
CA VAL A 192 3.03 8.06 5.54
C VAL A 192 3.25 8.22 4.05
N ASP A 193 4.23 9.05 3.66
CA ASP A 193 4.55 9.30 2.26
C ASP A 193 5.00 8.01 1.55
N ARG A 194 5.78 7.17 2.24
CA ARG A 194 6.23 5.87 1.74
C ARG A 194 5.08 4.88 1.53
N LEU A 195 4.06 4.89 2.39
CA LEU A 195 2.88 4.05 2.23
C LEU A 195 2.04 4.52 1.04
N LEU A 196 1.76 5.82 0.95
CA LEU A 196 0.94 6.39 -0.13
C LEU A 196 1.63 6.29 -1.50
N SER A 197 2.97 6.31 -1.54
CA SER A 197 3.71 6.10 -2.80
C SER A 197 3.58 4.68 -3.37
N ARG A 198 2.97 3.73 -2.63
CA ARG A 198 2.74 2.34 -3.06
C ARG A 198 1.35 2.11 -3.65
N ILE A 199 0.60 3.17 -3.91
CA ILE A 199 -0.68 3.10 -4.60
C ILE A 199 -0.44 2.81 -6.09
N VAL A 200 -1.20 1.87 -6.64
CA VAL A 200 -1.12 1.41 -8.02
C VAL A 200 -2.52 1.29 -8.62
N ILE A 201 -2.63 1.49 -9.93
CA ILE A 201 -3.85 1.21 -10.71
C ILE A 201 -3.68 -0.13 -11.42
N LEU A 202 -4.70 -0.98 -11.28
CA LEU A 202 -4.75 -2.34 -11.81
C LEU A 202 -6.01 -2.45 -12.69
N PRO A 203 -5.92 -2.18 -14.01
CA PRO A 203 -7.10 -2.13 -14.89
C PRO A 203 -7.83 -3.49 -14.97
N ASP A 204 -7.10 -4.58 -14.80
CA ASP A 204 -7.61 -5.94 -14.97
C ASP A 204 -8.10 -6.57 -13.65
N GLN A 205 -8.00 -5.83 -12.54
CA GLN A 205 -8.43 -6.27 -11.22
C GLN A 205 -9.32 -5.24 -10.56
N VAL A 206 -10.15 -5.71 -9.65
CA VAL A 206 -11.03 -4.85 -8.85
C VAL A 206 -11.04 -5.32 -7.40
N GLY A 207 -11.03 -4.37 -6.47
CA GLY A 207 -11.14 -4.64 -5.04
C GLY A 207 -12.56 -5.04 -4.67
N VAL A 208 -12.72 -6.14 -3.92
CA VAL A 208 -14.02 -6.56 -3.41
C VAL A 208 -14.59 -5.44 -2.55
N PRO A 209 -15.76 -4.88 -2.89
CA PRO A 209 -16.31 -3.75 -2.17
C PRO A 209 -16.79 -4.16 -0.78
N GLY A 210 -16.67 -3.24 0.16
CA GLY A 210 -17.35 -3.39 1.45
C GLY A 210 -18.89 -3.30 1.32
N TYR A 211 -19.60 -3.84 2.31
CA TYR A 211 -21.07 -3.85 2.38
C TYR A 211 -21.62 -3.11 3.61
N GLN A 212 -20.78 -2.80 4.60
CA GLN A 212 -21.20 -2.15 5.85
C GLN A 212 -21.24 -0.62 5.73
N SER A 213 -20.43 -0.02 4.84
CA SER A 213 -20.33 1.44 4.66
C SER A 213 -21.36 1.99 3.66
N MET A 214 -22.36 1.21 3.28
CA MET A 214 -23.44 1.68 2.42
C MET A 214 -24.59 2.26 3.26
N PRO A 215 -25.22 3.37 2.83
CA PRO A 215 -26.16 4.16 3.64
C PRO A 215 -27.47 3.45 4.02
N THR A 216 -27.75 2.29 3.43
CA THR A 216 -28.87 1.42 3.76
C THR A 216 -28.38 0.00 3.98
N VAL A 217 -29.02 -0.74 4.89
CA VAL A 217 -28.76 -2.17 5.06
C VAL A 217 -29.01 -2.85 3.72
N LEU A 218 -27.94 -3.21 3.01
CA LEU A 218 -28.07 -3.81 1.69
C LEU A 218 -28.73 -5.17 1.83
N SER A 219 -29.83 -5.36 1.10
CA SER A 219 -30.21 -6.71 0.75
C SER A 219 -29.10 -7.32 -0.12
N GLY A 220 -28.93 -8.64 -0.04
CA GLY A 220 -27.97 -9.36 -0.86
C GLY A 220 -28.16 -9.09 -2.36
N THR A 221 -29.39 -8.81 -2.80
CA THR A 221 -29.69 -8.45 -4.19
C THR A 221 -29.13 -7.09 -4.59
N VAL A 222 -29.22 -6.07 -3.73
CA VAL A 222 -28.65 -4.75 -4.03
C VAL A 222 -27.13 -4.84 -4.04
N TYR A 223 -26.54 -5.54 -3.07
CA TYR A 223 -25.08 -5.74 -3.03
C TYR A 223 -24.58 -6.54 -4.24
N ALA A 224 -25.35 -7.55 -4.69
CA ALA A 224 -25.03 -8.29 -5.90
C ALA A 224 -25.00 -7.39 -7.15
N GLY A 225 -25.97 -6.47 -7.29
CA GLY A 225 -25.97 -5.49 -8.37
C GLY A 225 -24.71 -4.62 -8.39
N VAL A 226 -24.19 -4.23 -7.22
CA VAL A 226 -22.91 -3.48 -7.12
C VAL A 226 -21.73 -4.35 -7.61
N LEU A 227 -21.67 -5.61 -7.21
CA LEU A 227 -20.62 -6.53 -7.65
C LEU A 227 -20.66 -6.75 -9.17
N GLU A 228 -21.85 -6.91 -9.74
CA GLU A 228 -22.03 -7.10 -11.19
C GLU A 228 -21.64 -5.86 -11.99
N GLN A 229 -21.97 -4.65 -11.51
CA GLN A 229 -21.51 -3.39 -12.12
C GLN A 229 -19.99 -3.25 -12.12
N MET A 230 -19.32 -3.85 -11.15
CA MET A 230 -17.85 -3.92 -11.06
C MET A 230 -17.25 -5.07 -11.88
N GLY A 231 -18.07 -5.78 -12.67
CA GLY A 231 -17.65 -6.89 -13.53
C GLY A 231 -17.40 -8.20 -12.77
N LEU A 232 -17.90 -8.36 -11.55
CA LEU A 232 -17.77 -9.58 -10.75
C LEU A 232 -18.98 -10.49 -10.89
N LYS A 233 -18.78 -11.79 -10.66
CA LYS A 233 -19.85 -12.78 -10.60
C LYS A 233 -20.28 -12.99 -9.15
N VAL A 234 -21.57 -13.18 -8.92
CA VAL A 234 -22.11 -13.34 -7.57
C VAL A 234 -22.56 -14.77 -7.33
N ILE A 235 -22.19 -15.32 -6.16
CA ILE A 235 -22.68 -16.61 -5.67
C ILE A 235 -23.34 -16.39 -4.31
N PHE A 236 -24.63 -16.68 -4.20
CA PHE A 236 -25.32 -16.58 -2.92
C PHE A 236 -25.09 -17.82 -2.05
N ARG A 237 -24.74 -17.60 -0.79
CA ARG A 237 -24.73 -18.62 0.26
C ARG A 237 -25.82 -18.29 1.29
N PRO A 238 -27.00 -18.90 1.21
CA PRO A 238 -28.04 -18.70 2.21
C PRO A 238 -27.62 -19.26 3.56
N THR A 239 -27.98 -18.58 4.65
CA THR A 239 -27.72 -19.00 6.04
C THR A 239 -28.91 -18.63 6.92
N LYS A 240 -29.25 -19.48 7.91
CA LYS A 240 -30.27 -19.15 8.91
C LYS A 240 -29.60 -18.42 10.08
N ASN A 241 -30.10 -17.23 10.42
CA ASN A 241 -29.69 -16.52 11.62
C ASN A 241 -30.88 -15.74 12.19
N PRO A 242 -31.38 -16.08 13.39
CA PRO A 242 -32.58 -15.46 13.96
C PRO A 242 -32.36 -14.01 14.39
N ASN A 243 -31.10 -13.55 14.50
CA ASN A 243 -30.77 -12.20 14.96
C ASN A 243 -30.76 -11.16 13.82
N TYR A 244 -31.00 -11.58 12.58
CA TYR A 244 -30.89 -10.75 11.38
C TYR A 244 -32.13 -10.92 10.50
N LEU A 245 -32.44 -9.88 9.72
CA LEU A 245 -33.59 -9.89 8.81
C LEU A 245 -33.27 -10.71 7.55
N PRO A 246 -34.26 -11.43 6.97
CA PRO A 246 -34.10 -12.09 5.68
C PRO A 246 -33.55 -11.16 4.61
N GLY A 247 -32.63 -11.66 3.80
CA GLY A 247 -31.95 -10.92 2.75
C GLY A 247 -30.75 -10.09 3.19
N GLN A 248 -30.48 -9.92 4.50
CA GLN A 248 -29.30 -9.18 4.96
C GLN A 248 -27.99 -9.91 4.61
N VAL A 249 -26.96 -9.15 4.22
CA VAL A 249 -25.61 -9.66 3.99
C VAL A 249 -24.89 -9.85 5.33
N LEU A 250 -24.44 -11.07 5.60
CA LEU A 250 -23.67 -11.41 6.81
C LEU A 250 -22.16 -11.44 6.56
N GLY A 251 -21.74 -11.66 5.31
CA GLY A 251 -20.34 -11.74 4.97
C GLY A 251 -20.09 -11.95 3.49
N VAL A 252 -18.86 -11.67 3.07
CA VAL A 252 -18.43 -11.70 1.67
C VAL A 252 -17.08 -12.41 1.57
N SER A 253 -16.92 -13.25 0.55
CA SER A 253 -15.66 -13.96 0.27
C SER A 253 -15.32 -13.90 -1.23
N PRO A 254 -14.11 -13.47 -1.64
CA PRO A 254 -13.02 -12.98 -0.79
C PRO A 254 -13.39 -11.75 0.05
N ALA A 255 -12.65 -11.50 1.14
CA ALA A 255 -12.98 -10.42 2.07
C ALA A 255 -12.90 -9.04 1.40
N PRO A 256 -13.66 -8.04 1.89
CA PRO A 256 -13.56 -6.67 1.42
C PRO A 256 -12.11 -6.16 1.33
N GLY A 257 -11.82 -5.44 0.26
CA GLY A 257 -10.48 -4.94 -0.08
C GLY A 257 -9.56 -5.93 -0.79
N THR A 258 -9.95 -7.21 -0.92
CA THR A 258 -9.17 -8.18 -1.70
C THR A 258 -9.24 -7.83 -3.19
N MET A 259 -8.09 -7.71 -3.86
CA MET A 259 -8.05 -7.55 -5.32
C MET A 259 -8.31 -8.87 -6.01
N VAL A 260 -9.26 -8.89 -6.94
CA VAL A 260 -9.61 -10.06 -7.75
C VAL A 260 -9.66 -9.70 -9.22
N ALA A 261 -9.46 -10.67 -10.11
CA ALA A 261 -9.61 -10.46 -11.54
C ALA A 261 -11.06 -10.12 -11.91
N LEU A 262 -11.25 -9.36 -12.99
CA LEU A 262 -12.57 -9.17 -13.57
C LEU A 262 -13.21 -10.53 -13.94
N GLY A 263 -14.50 -10.66 -13.68
CA GLY A 263 -15.26 -11.90 -13.86
C GLY A 263 -15.06 -12.96 -12.76
N ALA A 264 -14.24 -12.68 -11.75
CA ALA A 264 -14.09 -13.56 -10.58
C ALA A 264 -15.39 -13.67 -9.79
N ALA A 265 -15.58 -14.83 -9.15
CA ALA A 265 -16.75 -15.08 -8.32
C ALA A 265 -16.55 -14.57 -6.89
N VAL A 266 -17.55 -13.87 -6.37
CA VAL A 266 -17.67 -13.42 -4.98
C VAL A 266 -18.86 -14.12 -4.34
N THR A 267 -18.60 -14.81 -3.24
CA THR A 267 -19.63 -15.45 -2.42
C THR A 267 -20.22 -14.44 -1.45
N VAL A 268 -21.51 -14.21 -1.53
CA VAL A 268 -22.28 -13.33 -0.64
C VAL A 268 -23.11 -14.21 0.29
N THR A 269 -22.79 -14.18 1.59
CA THR A 269 -23.55 -14.91 2.61
C THR A 269 -24.74 -14.08 3.02
N VAL A 270 -25.95 -14.61 2.84
CA VAL A 270 -27.21 -13.88 3.04
C VAL A 270 -28.13 -14.63 3.99
N VAL A 271 -28.91 -13.90 4.78
CA VAL A 271 -29.95 -14.50 5.63
C VAL A 271 -31.08 -15.03 4.75
N LYS A 272 -31.46 -16.29 4.94
CA LYS A 272 -32.63 -16.91 4.29
C LYS A 272 -33.88 -16.74 5.14
#